data_AF-A0A7X9JEI4-F1
#
_entry.id   AF-A0A7X9JEI4-F1
#
_cell.length_a   1.000
_cell.length_b   1.000
_cell.length_c   1.000
_cell.angle_alpha   90.00
_cell.angle_beta   90.00
_cell.angle_gamma   90.00
#
_symmetry.space_group_name_H-M   'P 1'
#
loop_
_entity.id
_entity.type
_entity.pdbx_description
1 polymer ?
#
loop_
_entity_poly.entity_id
_entity_poly.type
_entity_poly.pdbx_seq_one_letter_code
_entity_poly.pdbx_strand_id
1 'polypeptide(L)'
;MLYAEKKADFGGAGRYAAVGFAIDGKGYVGTGYDGSTAYKDFWEYDPVANVWTQKADFGGGKRYAAAGFVIDGKGYVGTGYDDSINYKDFWAYDPVANVWTRKTDFGGVIRNGAVGFAVGDIGYIGTGGDGSTNYKDFWAYDPMADAWTQKTEFGGEERIFAVGFSIGSKGYVGTGLNGATKFKDFWVYDPATDAWVQKINAGETARYGAVGFPMDDKGYVGMGGDGATAYKDFGEYNPATDTWTPKVDFEGAARGLAVGFSIGSKGYIGLGLSETAKHKDFWQYDPNLDKTPDPFTFVDQTEVDWNRTITSNTITVSGVDASVVISITGGTYSINGGDYTSEDGTVNNGDTVTVRQTSSSVFHTTTDAELTIGDISDTFSVTT
;
A
#
# COMPACT_ATOMS: atom_id res chain seq x y z
N MET A 1 8.03 15.48 1.36
CA MET A 1 8.43 14.20 1.98
C MET A 1 7.62 13.07 1.33
N LEU A 2 8.30 12.00 0.92
CA LEU A 2 7.73 10.84 0.21
C LEU A 2 7.53 9.70 1.23
N TYR A 3 6.28 9.32 1.51
CA TYR A 3 5.86 8.38 2.56
C TYR A 3 5.62 6.96 2.02
N ALA A 4 5.96 6.72 0.76
CA ALA A 4 5.97 5.39 0.18
C ALA A 4 7.37 5.01 -0.31
N GLU A 5 7.59 3.71 -0.43
CA GLU A 5 8.81 3.11 -0.97
C GLU A 5 8.39 2.03 -1.97
N LYS A 6 8.91 2.10 -3.20
CA LYS A 6 8.67 1.07 -4.20
C LYS A 6 9.39 -0.22 -3.81
N LYS A 7 8.66 -1.32 -3.75
CA LYS A 7 9.17 -2.68 -3.48
C LYS A 7 9.29 -3.48 -4.77
N ALA A 8 9.75 -4.72 -4.65
CA ALA A 8 9.80 -5.63 -5.78
C ALA A 8 8.42 -5.73 -6.43
N ASP A 9 8.38 -5.51 -7.74
CA ASP A 9 7.16 -5.65 -8.51
C ASP A 9 6.57 -7.05 -8.30
N PHE A 10 5.24 -7.13 -8.29
CA PHE A 10 4.49 -8.37 -8.17
C PHE A 10 5.02 -9.44 -9.14
N GLY A 11 5.20 -10.66 -8.62
CA GLY A 11 5.79 -11.78 -9.36
C GLY A 11 4.96 -12.24 -10.56
N GLY A 12 3.63 -12.06 -10.52
CA GLY A 12 2.73 -12.36 -11.62
C GLY A 12 2.53 -11.20 -12.62
N ALA A 13 1.60 -11.40 -13.55
CA ALA A 13 1.16 -10.37 -14.49
C ALA A 13 0.45 -9.20 -13.77
N GLY A 14 0.56 -7.99 -14.33
CA GLY A 14 -0.18 -6.82 -13.84
C GLY A 14 -1.68 -7.00 -14.01
N ARG A 15 -2.45 -6.68 -12.97
CA ARG A 15 -3.88 -7.02 -12.88
C ARG A 15 -4.61 -6.11 -11.90
N TYR A 16 -5.93 -6.21 -11.85
CA TYR A 16 -6.79 -5.52 -10.90
C TYR A 16 -7.85 -6.46 -10.31
N ALA A 17 -8.55 -6.00 -9.28
CA ALA A 17 -9.56 -6.76 -8.54
C ALA A 17 -9.04 -8.13 -8.06
N ALA A 18 -7.76 -8.19 -7.72
CA ALA A 18 -7.15 -9.32 -7.05
C ALA A 18 -7.49 -9.29 -5.55
N VAL A 19 -7.32 -10.42 -4.88
CA VAL A 19 -7.39 -10.51 -3.42
C VAL A 19 -5.97 -10.35 -2.88
N GLY A 20 -5.83 -9.62 -1.77
CA GLY A 20 -4.61 -9.68 -0.98
C GLY A 20 -4.85 -9.49 0.51
N PHE A 21 -3.96 -10.08 1.29
CA PHE A 21 -3.99 -10.07 2.76
C PHE A 21 -2.59 -10.42 3.30
N ALA A 22 -2.39 -10.26 4.60
CA ALA A 22 -1.13 -10.64 5.25
C ALA A 22 -1.33 -11.80 6.23
N ILE A 23 -0.40 -12.76 6.22
CA ILE A 23 -0.35 -13.87 7.18
C ILE A 23 1.07 -13.92 7.75
N ASP A 24 1.20 -13.92 9.08
CA ASP A 24 2.45 -14.12 9.82
C ASP A 24 3.64 -13.29 9.28
N GLY A 25 3.39 -12.01 9.00
CA GLY A 25 4.43 -11.09 8.54
C GLY A 25 4.76 -11.16 7.04
N LYS A 26 4.02 -11.96 6.26
CA LYS A 26 4.17 -12.07 4.79
C LYS A 26 2.91 -11.55 4.10
N GLY A 27 3.08 -10.93 2.95
CA GLY A 27 1.96 -10.51 2.10
C GLY A 27 1.54 -11.63 1.16
N TYR A 28 0.27 -11.74 0.83
CA TYR A 28 -0.24 -12.73 -0.12
C TYR A 28 -1.16 -12.05 -1.11
N VAL A 29 -0.98 -12.36 -2.39
CA VAL A 29 -1.78 -11.78 -3.47
C VAL A 29 -2.02 -12.83 -4.55
N GLY A 30 -3.25 -12.92 -5.02
CA GLY A 30 -3.59 -13.76 -6.16
C GLY A 30 -4.99 -13.50 -6.68
N THR A 31 -5.43 -14.35 -7.61
CA THR A 31 -6.62 -14.08 -8.43
C THR A 31 -6.45 -12.79 -9.26
N GLY A 32 -7.54 -12.16 -9.70
CA GLY A 32 -7.54 -10.88 -10.41
C GLY A 32 -7.61 -11.02 -11.93
N TYR A 33 -7.69 -9.87 -12.60
CA TYR A 33 -7.96 -9.78 -14.03
C TYR A 33 -7.06 -8.74 -14.71
N ASP A 34 -6.57 -9.04 -15.91
CA ASP A 34 -5.74 -8.10 -16.70
C ASP A 34 -6.51 -7.39 -17.83
N GLY A 35 -7.82 -7.64 -17.96
CA GLY A 35 -8.64 -7.17 -19.07
C GLY A 35 -8.91 -8.23 -20.15
N SER A 36 -8.26 -9.40 -20.06
CA SER A 36 -8.52 -10.55 -20.95
C SER A 36 -8.51 -11.90 -20.24
N THR A 37 -7.72 -12.05 -19.17
CA THR A 37 -7.51 -13.32 -18.47
C THR A 37 -7.78 -13.13 -16.98
N ALA A 38 -8.73 -13.88 -16.45
CA ALA A 38 -8.86 -14.09 -15.01
C ALA A 38 -7.78 -15.08 -14.55
N TYR A 39 -7.20 -14.81 -13.40
CA TYR A 39 -6.08 -15.58 -12.88
C TYR A 39 -6.45 -16.41 -11.65
N LYS A 40 -5.64 -17.42 -11.36
CA LYS A 40 -5.70 -18.26 -10.14
C LYS A 40 -4.34 -18.46 -9.49
N ASP A 41 -3.27 -17.91 -10.05
CA ASP A 41 -1.96 -17.92 -9.41
C ASP A 41 -2.05 -17.17 -8.07
N PHE A 42 -1.21 -17.60 -7.14
CA PHE A 42 -1.16 -17.06 -5.78
C PHE A 42 0.30 -16.89 -5.40
N TRP A 43 0.64 -15.74 -4.84
CA TRP A 43 2.00 -15.32 -4.58
C TRP A 43 2.16 -14.83 -3.15
N GLU A 44 3.28 -15.17 -2.54
CA GLU A 44 3.71 -14.67 -1.23
C GLU A 44 4.82 -13.64 -1.42
N TYR A 45 4.72 -12.52 -0.71
CA TYR A 45 5.73 -11.48 -0.61
C TYR A 45 6.47 -11.59 0.72
N ASP A 46 7.79 -11.68 0.62
CA ASP A 46 8.69 -11.56 1.75
C ASP A 46 9.20 -10.11 1.88
N PRO A 47 8.79 -9.34 2.90
CA PRO A 47 9.25 -7.98 3.08
C PRO A 47 10.73 -7.86 3.50
N VAL A 48 11.32 -8.92 4.08
CA VAL A 48 12.74 -8.93 4.50
C VAL A 48 13.64 -9.12 3.29
N ALA A 49 13.33 -10.12 2.46
CA ALA A 49 14.10 -10.40 1.26
C ALA A 49 13.68 -9.52 0.06
N ASN A 50 12.55 -8.81 0.16
CA ASN A 50 11.94 -8.04 -0.93
C ASN A 50 11.75 -8.88 -2.21
N VAL A 51 11.15 -10.06 -2.06
CA VAL A 51 10.91 -11.01 -3.17
C VAL A 51 9.51 -11.60 -3.13
N TRP A 52 8.99 -11.92 -4.31
CA TRP A 52 7.75 -12.66 -4.49
C TRP A 52 8.05 -14.12 -4.83
N THR A 53 7.35 -15.05 -4.19
CA THR A 53 7.42 -16.49 -4.47
C THR A 53 6.04 -17.02 -4.80
N GLN A 54 5.87 -17.70 -5.94
CA GLN A 54 4.61 -18.33 -6.29
C GLN A 54 4.33 -19.52 -5.34
N LYS A 55 3.11 -19.59 -4.86
CA LYS A 55 2.58 -20.64 -3.98
C LYS A 55 1.59 -21.50 -4.74
N ALA A 56 0.90 -22.41 -4.05
CA ALA A 56 -0.16 -23.20 -4.65
C ALA A 56 -1.24 -22.27 -5.24
N ASP A 57 -1.55 -22.49 -6.52
CA ASP A 57 -2.66 -21.82 -7.19
C ASP A 57 -3.95 -21.96 -6.38
N PHE A 58 -4.76 -20.91 -6.40
CA PHE A 58 -6.05 -20.86 -5.76
C PHE A 58 -6.95 -22.04 -6.19
N GLY A 59 -7.41 -22.80 -5.20
CA GLY A 59 -8.15 -24.06 -5.40
C GLY A 59 -9.52 -23.88 -6.08
N GLY A 60 -10.14 -22.70 -5.96
CA GLY A 60 -11.43 -22.40 -6.58
C GLY A 60 -11.37 -22.10 -8.08
N GLY A 61 -10.19 -22.06 -8.69
CA GLY A 61 -10.04 -21.73 -10.11
C GLY A 61 -10.06 -20.22 -10.38
N LYS A 62 -9.86 -19.85 -11.65
CA LYS A 62 -9.61 -18.46 -12.05
C LYS A 62 -10.79 -17.54 -11.74
N ARG A 63 -10.53 -16.35 -11.22
CA ARG A 63 -11.55 -15.32 -10.96
C ARG A 63 -10.93 -13.98 -10.59
N TYR A 64 -11.76 -12.96 -10.48
CA TYR A 64 -11.44 -11.65 -9.93
C TYR A 64 -12.62 -11.12 -9.11
N ALA A 65 -12.40 -10.01 -8.41
CA ALA A 65 -13.38 -9.38 -7.52
C ALA A 65 -13.94 -10.35 -6.47
N ALA A 66 -13.10 -11.28 -6.00
CA ALA A 66 -13.39 -12.16 -4.89
C ALA A 66 -13.19 -11.42 -3.56
N ALA A 67 -13.80 -11.94 -2.50
CA ALA A 67 -13.58 -11.49 -1.13
C ALA A 67 -12.55 -12.39 -0.46
N GLY A 68 -11.70 -11.81 0.40
CA GLY A 68 -10.78 -12.58 1.20
C GLY A 68 -10.42 -11.90 2.52
N PHE A 69 -10.00 -12.72 3.48
CA PHE A 69 -9.63 -12.31 4.83
C PHE A 69 -8.74 -13.37 5.48
N VAL A 70 -8.23 -13.09 6.68
CA VAL A 70 -7.36 -14.02 7.43
C VAL A 70 -7.98 -14.32 8.78
N ILE A 71 -7.99 -15.60 9.16
CA ILE A 71 -8.37 -16.06 10.50
C ILE A 71 -7.34 -17.11 10.94
N ASP A 72 -6.80 -16.97 12.14
CA ASP A 72 -5.92 -17.96 12.78
C ASP A 72 -4.82 -18.49 11.85
N GLY A 73 -4.03 -17.55 11.28
CA GLY A 73 -2.90 -17.87 10.40
C GLY A 73 -3.28 -18.49 9.05
N LYS A 74 -4.57 -18.47 8.65
CA LYS A 74 -5.04 -19.03 7.37
C LYS A 74 -5.74 -17.97 6.55
N GLY A 75 -5.45 -17.95 5.25
CA GLY A 75 -6.12 -17.09 4.29
C GLY A 75 -7.42 -17.72 3.83
N TYR A 76 -8.48 -16.95 3.67
CA TYR A 76 -9.76 -17.43 3.16
C TYR A 76 -10.16 -16.62 1.94
N VAL A 77 -10.63 -17.29 0.90
CA VAL A 77 -11.05 -16.66 -0.36
C VAL A 77 -12.29 -17.37 -0.89
N GLY A 78 -13.24 -16.58 -1.36
CA GLY A 78 -14.40 -17.07 -2.11
C GLY A 78 -15.16 -15.95 -2.78
N THR A 79 -16.34 -16.27 -3.30
CA THR A 79 -17.08 -15.38 -4.22
C THR A 79 -16.24 -15.03 -5.47
N GLY A 80 -16.60 -13.99 -6.21
CA GLY A 80 -15.87 -13.50 -7.38
C GLY A 80 -16.48 -13.98 -8.69
N TYR A 81 -15.86 -13.56 -9.79
CA TYR A 81 -16.36 -13.74 -11.15
C TYR A 81 -15.22 -14.13 -12.10
N ASP A 82 -15.49 -14.96 -13.10
CA ASP A 82 -14.48 -15.53 -14.02
C ASP A 82 -14.68 -15.17 -15.50
N ASP A 83 -15.41 -14.09 -15.77
CA ASP A 83 -15.95 -13.70 -17.09
C ASP A 83 -17.16 -14.50 -17.58
N SER A 84 -17.64 -15.49 -16.82
CA SER A 84 -18.83 -16.28 -17.18
C SER A 84 -19.84 -16.40 -16.05
N ILE A 85 -19.41 -16.74 -14.84
CA ILE A 85 -20.30 -16.97 -13.70
C ILE A 85 -19.77 -16.31 -12.43
N ASN A 86 -20.72 -15.91 -11.57
CA ASN A 86 -20.43 -15.53 -10.19
C ASN A 86 -20.34 -16.77 -9.31
N TYR A 87 -19.44 -16.73 -8.35
CA TYR A 87 -19.18 -17.83 -7.44
C TYR A 87 -19.72 -17.56 -6.03
N LYS A 88 -19.89 -18.65 -5.28
CA LYS A 88 -20.07 -18.63 -3.82
C LYS A 88 -19.30 -19.75 -3.13
N ASP A 89 -18.46 -20.48 -3.86
CA ASP A 89 -17.55 -21.43 -3.23
C ASP A 89 -16.56 -20.70 -2.32
N PHE A 90 -16.03 -21.44 -1.35
CA PHE A 90 -15.21 -20.87 -0.30
C PHE A 90 -14.04 -21.80 0.01
N TRP A 91 -12.86 -21.23 0.19
CA TRP A 91 -11.61 -21.99 0.33
C TRP A 91 -10.70 -21.37 1.38
N ALA A 92 -10.00 -22.22 2.13
CA ALA A 92 -9.00 -21.83 3.11
C ALA A 92 -7.60 -22.26 2.63
N TYR A 93 -6.65 -21.34 2.69
CA TYR A 93 -5.24 -21.54 2.40
C TYR A 93 -4.46 -21.73 3.70
N ASP A 94 -3.72 -22.84 3.76
CA ASP A 94 -2.73 -23.10 4.80
C ASP A 94 -1.33 -22.75 4.25
N PRO A 95 -0.65 -21.69 4.76
CA PRO A 95 0.66 -21.30 4.27
C PRO A 95 1.78 -22.26 4.68
N VAL A 96 1.61 -23.05 5.75
CA VAL A 96 2.62 -24.02 6.22
C VAL A 96 2.62 -25.24 5.31
N ALA A 97 1.43 -25.76 5.00
CA ALA A 97 1.28 -26.89 4.10
C ALA A 97 1.29 -26.47 2.61
N ASN A 98 1.12 -25.19 2.31
CA ASN A 98 0.97 -24.63 0.96
C ASN A 98 -0.17 -25.33 0.19
N VAL A 99 -1.34 -25.42 0.80
CA VAL A 99 -2.53 -26.09 0.22
C VAL A 99 -3.80 -25.29 0.43
N TRP A 100 -4.70 -25.38 -0.56
CA TRP A 100 -6.06 -24.87 -0.46
C TRP A 100 -7.02 -26.01 -0.12
N THR A 101 -7.88 -25.79 0.88
CA THR A 101 -8.94 -26.72 1.30
C THR A 101 -10.30 -26.08 1.08
N ARG A 102 -11.21 -26.78 0.39
CA ARG A 102 -12.59 -26.31 0.20
C ARG A 102 -13.35 -26.32 1.53
N LYS A 103 -14.15 -25.29 1.76
CA LYS A 103 -14.98 -25.06 2.94
C LYS A 103 -16.46 -25.00 2.57
N THR A 104 -17.34 -24.84 3.55
CA THR A 104 -18.75 -24.57 3.32
C THR A 104 -18.89 -23.31 2.46
N ASP A 105 -19.58 -23.48 1.33
CA ASP A 105 -19.88 -22.39 0.40
C ASP A 105 -20.52 -21.21 1.15
N PHE A 106 -20.20 -19.99 0.72
CA PHE A 106 -20.73 -18.75 1.26
C PHE A 106 -22.26 -18.80 1.42
N GLY A 107 -22.74 -18.42 2.60
CA GLY A 107 -24.15 -18.55 3.00
C GLY A 107 -25.12 -17.70 2.19
N GLY A 108 -24.64 -16.60 1.59
CA GLY A 108 -25.42 -15.78 0.68
C GLY A 108 -25.51 -16.34 -0.74
N VAL A 109 -25.91 -15.48 -1.67
CA VAL A 109 -25.98 -15.80 -3.10
C VAL A 109 -24.65 -15.55 -3.82
N ILE A 110 -24.50 -16.15 -5.00
CA ILE A 110 -23.36 -15.92 -5.89
C ILE A 110 -23.14 -14.42 -6.12
N ARG A 111 -21.90 -13.95 -6.03
CA ARG A 111 -21.60 -12.53 -6.22
C ARG A 111 -20.14 -12.26 -6.48
N ASN A 112 -19.84 -11.06 -6.94
CA ASN A 112 -18.51 -10.48 -6.99
C ASN A 112 -18.50 -9.05 -6.41
N GLY A 113 -17.30 -8.52 -6.17
CA GLY A 113 -17.12 -7.16 -5.63
C GLY A 113 -17.62 -6.99 -4.20
N ALA A 114 -17.75 -8.10 -3.46
CA ALA A 114 -18.12 -8.11 -2.05
C ALA A 114 -16.95 -7.68 -1.17
N VAL A 115 -17.25 -7.14 0.02
CA VAL A 115 -16.24 -6.90 1.05
C VAL A 115 -15.96 -8.17 1.83
N GLY A 116 -14.70 -8.35 2.26
CA GLY A 116 -14.28 -9.42 3.15
C GLY A 116 -13.35 -8.87 4.23
N PHE A 117 -13.59 -9.21 5.50
CA PHE A 117 -12.69 -8.91 6.62
C PHE A 117 -12.94 -9.90 7.76
N ALA A 118 -12.04 -9.95 8.74
CA ALA A 118 -12.22 -10.77 9.95
C ALA A 118 -12.22 -9.88 11.21
N VAL A 119 -12.98 -10.27 12.22
CA VAL A 119 -12.92 -9.66 13.56
C VAL A 119 -12.80 -10.79 14.59
N GLY A 120 -11.67 -10.82 15.30
CA GLY A 120 -11.32 -12.00 16.10
C GLY A 120 -11.23 -13.25 15.22
N ASP A 121 -11.87 -14.33 15.65
CA ASP A 121 -11.85 -15.62 14.94
C ASP A 121 -13.00 -15.82 13.94
N ILE A 122 -13.72 -14.74 13.61
CA ILE A 122 -14.89 -14.79 12.74
C ILE A 122 -14.62 -13.97 11.47
N GLY A 123 -14.89 -14.59 10.32
CA GLY A 123 -14.81 -13.96 9.00
C GLY A 123 -16.15 -13.34 8.61
N TYR A 124 -16.14 -12.26 7.86
CA TYR A 124 -17.34 -11.57 7.43
C TYR A 124 -17.31 -11.30 5.93
N ILE A 125 -18.45 -11.54 5.27
CA ILE A 125 -18.69 -11.15 3.88
C ILE A 125 -20.04 -10.47 3.79
N GLY A 126 -20.09 -9.37 3.05
CA GLY A 126 -21.34 -8.74 2.64
C GLY A 126 -21.12 -7.82 1.46
N THR A 127 -22.16 -7.06 1.13
CA THR A 127 -22.21 -6.26 -0.11
C THR A 127 -21.95 -7.14 -1.34
N GLY A 128 -21.49 -6.56 -2.45
CA GLY A 128 -21.27 -7.27 -3.71
C GLY A 128 -22.57 -7.40 -4.53
N GLY A 129 -22.47 -8.03 -5.69
CA GLY A 129 -23.61 -8.21 -6.59
C GLY A 129 -23.44 -9.37 -7.55
N ASP A 130 -24.54 -9.80 -8.17
CA ASP A 130 -24.59 -10.93 -9.10
C ASP A 130 -24.66 -10.50 -10.58
N GLY A 131 -24.53 -9.19 -10.84
CA GLY A 131 -24.70 -8.55 -12.15
C GLY A 131 -26.11 -8.01 -12.40
N SER A 132 -27.11 -8.46 -11.64
CA SER A 132 -28.50 -7.97 -11.70
C SER A 132 -28.87 -7.18 -10.46
N THR A 133 -28.44 -7.64 -9.28
CA THR A 133 -28.74 -7.05 -7.98
C THR A 133 -27.45 -6.83 -7.21
N ASN A 134 -27.32 -5.65 -6.61
CA ASN A 134 -26.33 -5.39 -5.56
C ASN A 134 -26.98 -5.68 -4.21
N TYR A 135 -26.21 -6.17 -3.25
CA TYR A 135 -26.72 -6.58 -1.96
C TYR A 135 -26.18 -5.72 -0.82
N LYS A 136 -26.83 -5.82 0.33
CA LYS A 136 -26.37 -5.32 1.64
C LYS A 136 -26.54 -6.36 2.74
N ASP A 137 -26.87 -7.61 2.38
CA ASP A 137 -26.83 -8.71 3.33
C ASP A 137 -25.40 -8.90 3.85
N PHE A 138 -25.31 -9.44 5.06
CA PHE A 138 -24.07 -9.54 5.80
C PHE A 138 -24.02 -10.88 6.52
N TRP A 139 -22.90 -11.58 6.41
CA TRP A 139 -22.76 -12.96 6.85
C TRP A 139 -21.45 -13.15 7.61
N ALA A 140 -21.52 -13.91 8.70
CA ALA A 140 -20.39 -14.29 9.52
C ALA A 140 -20.05 -15.78 9.31
N TYR A 141 -18.77 -16.09 9.10
CA TYR A 141 -18.22 -17.44 8.98
C TYR A 141 -17.46 -17.82 10.24
N ASP A 142 -17.85 -18.94 10.84
CA ASP A 142 -17.15 -19.57 11.94
C ASP A 142 -16.32 -20.75 11.41
N PRO A 143 -14.98 -20.68 11.43
CA PRO A 143 -14.11 -21.75 10.94
C PRO A 143 -14.12 -23.00 11.83
N MET A 144 -14.51 -22.91 13.11
CA MET A 144 -14.65 -24.08 13.99
C MET A 144 -15.88 -24.91 13.62
N ALA A 145 -16.97 -24.23 13.27
CA ALA A 145 -18.21 -24.88 12.83
C ALA A 145 -18.25 -25.18 11.32
N ASP A 146 -17.35 -24.57 10.54
CA ASP A 146 -17.40 -24.52 9.06
C ASP A 146 -18.80 -24.11 8.57
N ALA A 147 -19.32 -23.02 9.15
CA ALA A 147 -20.70 -22.60 8.96
C ALA A 147 -20.85 -21.09 8.85
N TRP A 148 -21.80 -20.66 8.02
CA TRP A 148 -22.18 -19.27 7.86
C TRP A 148 -23.46 -18.96 8.65
N THR A 149 -23.49 -17.80 9.30
CA THR A 149 -24.66 -17.25 9.99
C THR A 149 -24.95 -15.85 9.45
N GLN A 150 -26.18 -15.61 9.00
CA GLN A 150 -26.60 -14.28 8.58
C GLN A 150 -26.65 -13.33 9.78
N LYS A 151 -26.19 -12.10 9.58
CA LYS A 151 -26.10 -11.03 10.58
C LYS A 151 -26.99 -9.86 10.18
N THR A 152 -27.06 -8.83 11.03
CA THR A 152 -27.71 -7.57 10.68
C THR A 152 -27.11 -7.03 9.39
N GLU A 153 -28.00 -6.71 8.43
CA GLU A 153 -27.64 -6.17 7.13
C GLU A 153 -26.77 -4.91 7.28
N PHE A 154 -25.89 -4.71 6.32
CA PHE A 154 -25.04 -3.52 6.24
C PHE A 154 -25.90 -2.25 6.31
N GLY A 155 -25.51 -1.32 7.17
CA GLY A 155 -26.32 -0.14 7.51
C GLY A 155 -26.47 0.89 6.38
N GLY A 156 -25.60 0.86 5.38
CA GLY A 156 -25.72 1.71 4.19
C GLY A 156 -26.47 1.03 3.03
N GLU A 157 -26.58 1.74 1.91
CA GLU A 157 -27.22 1.23 0.69
C GLU A 157 -26.47 0.05 0.06
N GLU A 158 -27.16 -0.77 -0.74
CA GLU A 158 -26.57 -1.88 -1.47
C GLU A 158 -25.46 -1.41 -2.41
N ARG A 159 -24.36 -2.16 -2.54
CA ARG A 159 -23.19 -1.72 -3.31
C ARG A 159 -22.22 -2.84 -3.68
N ILE A 160 -21.35 -2.56 -4.65
CA ILE A 160 -20.17 -3.36 -5.02
C ILE A 160 -18.89 -2.52 -4.89
N PHE A 161 -17.73 -3.21 -4.80
CA PHE A 161 -16.40 -2.61 -4.78
C PHE A 161 -16.22 -1.54 -3.69
N ALA A 162 -16.86 -1.76 -2.54
CA ALA A 162 -16.62 -1.03 -1.31
C ALA A 162 -15.30 -1.48 -0.66
N VAL A 163 -14.78 -0.69 0.28
CA VAL A 163 -13.66 -1.09 1.14
C VAL A 163 -14.19 -1.76 2.39
N GLY A 164 -13.48 -2.78 2.87
CA GLY A 164 -13.79 -3.49 4.11
C GLY A 164 -12.51 -3.86 4.85
N PHE A 165 -12.43 -3.55 6.15
CA PHE A 165 -11.31 -3.93 7.02
C PHE A 165 -11.73 -3.89 8.49
N SER A 166 -10.86 -4.37 9.38
CA SER A 166 -11.10 -4.38 10.83
C SER A 166 -10.11 -3.48 11.56
N ILE A 167 -10.58 -2.74 12.57
CA ILE A 167 -9.72 -2.07 13.56
C ILE A 167 -10.13 -2.56 14.94
N GLY A 168 -9.20 -3.10 15.71
CA GLY A 168 -9.48 -3.72 17.01
C GLY A 168 -10.58 -4.78 16.90
N SER A 169 -11.64 -4.64 17.70
CA SER A 169 -12.76 -5.57 17.75
C SER A 169 -13.95 -5.17 16.86
N LYS A 170 -13.75 -4.34 15.83
CA LYS A 170 -14.83 -3.83 14.98
C LYS A 170 -14.51 -3.94 13.50
N GLY A 171 -15.55 -4.13 12.70
CA GLY A 171 -15.48 -4.11 11.23
C GLY A 171 -15.86 -2.75 10.67
N TYR A 172 -15.27 -2.35 9.55
CA TYR A 172 -15.52 -1.06 8.91
C TYR A 172 -15.79 -1.27 7.43
N VAL A 173 -16.83 -0.61 6.91
CA VAL A 173 -17.20 -0.65 5.49
C VAL A 173 -17.55 0.75 5.01
N GLY A 174 -17.08 1.11 3.82
CA GLY A 174 -17.47 2.37 3.20
C GLY A 174 -17.13 2.43 1.73
N THR A 175 -17.40 3.58 1.10
CA THR A 175 -17.23 3.78 -0.35
C THR A 175 -18.04 2.76 -1.19
N GLY A 176 -17.68 2.53 -2.44
CA GLY A 176 -18.33 1.58 -3.35
C GLY A 176 -19.31 2.26 -4.31
N LEU A 177 -19.99 1.45 -5.14
CA LEU A 177 -20.99 1.97 -6.08
C LEU A 177 -22.27 1.14 -6.13
N ASN A 178 -23.34 1.79 -6.58
CA ASN A 178 -24.58 1.16 -7.03
C ASN A 178 -25.08 1.87 -8.30
N GLY A 179 -24.93 1.21 -9.45
CA GLY A 179 -25.21 1.82 -10.75
C GLY A 179 -24.36 3.07 -10.98
N ALA A 180 -25.01 4.22 -11.20
CA ALA A 180 -24.32 5.49 -11.41
C ALA A 180 -23.82 6.12 -10.09
N THR A 181 -24.41 5.74 -8.95
CA THR A 181 -24.12 6.33 -7.63
C THR A 181 -22.85 5.75 -7.07
N LYS A 182 -21.94 6.62 -6.62
CA LYS A 182 -20.77 6.25 -5.82
C LYS A 182 -21.01 6.75 -4.40
N PHE A 183 -20.41 6.06 -3.44
CA PHE A 183 -20.60 6.39 -2.03
C PHE A 183 -19.31 6.92 -1.40
N LYS A 184 -19.47 7.70 -0.34
CA LYS A 184 -18.40 8.17 0.56
C LYS A 184 -18.74 7.93 2.03
N ASP A 185 -19.92 7.38 2.31
CA ASP A 185 -20.30 7.01 3.67
C ASP A 185 -19.35 5.94 4.22
N PHE A 186 -19.29 5.91 5.54
CA PHE A 186 -18.41 5.03 6.29
C PHE A 186 -19.18 4.51 7.50
N TRP A 187 -19.10 3.22 7.74
CA TRP A 187 -19.91 2.52 8.73
C TRP A 187 -19.03 1.59 9.55
N VAL A 188 -19.33 1.49 10.83
CA VAL A 188 -18.71 0.52 11.74
C VAL A 188 -19.72 -0.53 12.15
N TYR A 189 -19.31 -1.79 12.11
CA TYR A 189 -20.03 -2.94 12.63
C TYR A 189 -19.43 -3.35 13.98
N ASP A 190 -20.30 -3.57 14.95
CA ASP A 190 -19.94 -4.14 16.25
C ASP A 190 -20.48 -5.57 16.38
N PRO A 191 -19.62 -6.60 16.30
CA PRO A 191 -20.03 -7.99 16.45
C PRO A 191 -20.67 -8.31 17.81
N ALA A 192 -20.37 -7.54 18.87
CA ALA A 192 -20.91 -7.81 20.20
C ALA A 192 -22.40 -7.45 20.31
N THR A 193 -22.86 -6.51 19.49
CA THR A 193 -24.25 -6.06 19.47
C THR A 193 -24.99 -6.37 18.17
N ASP A 194 -24.29 -6.95 17.19
CA ASP A 194 -24.79 -7.20 15.83
C ASP A 194 -25.42 -5.95 15.22
N ALA A 195 -24.73 -4.81 15.32
CA ALA A 195 -25.27 -3.52 14.91
C ALA A 195 -24.27 -2.68 14.12
N TRP A 196 -24.81 -1.91 13.17
CA TRP A 196 -24.09 -0.93 12.37
C TRP A 196 -24.33 0.50 12.89
N VAL A 197 -23.28 1.32 12.87
CA VAL A 197 -23.37 2.75 13.18
C VAL A 197 -22.64 3.53 12.09
N GLN A 198 -23.32 4.55 11.53
CA GLN A 198 -22.68 5.44 10.57
C GLN A 198 -21.65 6.33 11.28
N LYS A 199 -20.52 6.50 10.62
CA LYS A 199 -19.39 7.34 11.04
C LYS A 199 -19.24 8.51 10.08
N ILE A 200 -18.32 9.42 10.40
CA ILE A 200 -17.98 10.49 9.46
C ILE A 200 -17.53 9.89 8.11
N ASN A 201 -17.98 10.49 7.00
CA ASN A 201 -17.69 10.03 5.65
C ASN A 201 -16.18 9.85 5.43
N ALA A 202 -15.81 8.85 4.63
CA ALA A 202 -14.43 8.55 4.22
C ALA A 202 -13.92 9.59 3.21
N GLY A 203 -13.71 10.82 3.69
CA GLY A 203 -13.38 12.00 2.89
C GLY A 203 -14.59 12.60 2.17
N GLU A 204 -14.33 13.58 1.30
CA GLU A 204 -15.38 14.33 0.59
C GLU A 204 -15.73 13.76 -0.79
N THR A 205 -14.88 12.90 -1.34
CA THR A 205 -15.02 12.34 -2.70
C THR A 205 -15.64 10.94 -2.64
N ALA A 206 -16.79 10.79 -3.29
CA ALA A 206 -17.42 9.50 -3.50
C ALA A 206 -16.68 8.68 -4.56
N ARG A 207 -16.44 7.39 -4.26
CA ARG A 207 -15.55 6.53 -5.06
C ARG A 207 -15.93 5.06 -4.94
N TYR A 208 -15.41 4.25 -5.85
CA TYR A 208 -15.40 2.79 -5.73
C TYR A 208 -14.03 2.22 -6.07
N GLY A 209 -13.83 0.94 -5.73
CA GLY A 209 -12.54 0.27 -5.94
C GLY A 209 -11.40 0.98 -5.22
N ALA A 210 -11.71 1.65 -4.11
CA ALA A 210 -10.74 2.26 -3.24
C ALA A 210 -9.89 1.20 -2.56
N VAL A 211 -8.76 1.62 -2.02
CA VAL A 211 -7.88 0.79 -1.21
C VAL A 211 -8.14 1.11 0.27
N GLY A 212 -8.26 0.07 1.10
CA GLY A 212 -8.46 0.22 2.53
C GLY A 212 -7.65 -0.80 3.33
N PHE A 213 -6.99 -0.37 4.40
CA PHE A 213 -6.25 -1.27 5.30
C PHE A 213 -6.10 -0.67 6.72
N PRO A 214 -6.00 -1.50 7.77
CA PRO A 214 -5.79 -1.03 9.14
C PRO A 214 -4.30 -0.96 9.49
N MET A 215 -3.87 0.03 10.25
CA MET A 215 -2.48 0.14 10.71
C MET A 215 -2.45 0.96 11.99
N ASP A 216 -1.74 0.47 13.01
CA ASP A 216 -1.57 1.11 14.32
C ASP A 216 -2.88 1.65 14.94
N ASP A 217 -3.91 0.81 15.00
CA ASP A 217 -5.26 1.15 15.50
C ASP A 217 -5.98 2.27 14.74
N LYS A 218 -5.54 2.56 13.51
CA LYS A 218 -6.17 3.48 12.55
C LYS A 218 -6.59 2.74 11.30
N GLY A 219 -7.48 3.35 10.53
CA GLY A 219 -7.85 2.88 9.19
C GLY A 219 -7.30 3.82 8.14
N TYR A 220 -6.81 3.31 7.01
CA TYR A 220 -6.39 4.14 5.88
C TYR A 220 -7.27 3.81 4.70
N VAL A 221 -7.84 4.84 4.07
CA VAL A 221 -8.69 4.69 2.88
C VAL A 221 -8.30 5.75 1.86
N GLY A 222 -8.19 5.34 0.60
CA GLY A 222 -7.77 6.23 -0.47
C GLY A 222 -7.91 5.60 -1.85
N MET A 223 -7.42 6.31 -2.87
CA MET A 223 -7.37 5.86 -4.26
C MET A 223 -8.76 5.49 -4.81
N GLY A 224 -8.86 4.54 -5.74
CA GLY A 224 -10.13 4.21 -6.39
C GLY A 224 -10.46 5.19 -7.51
N GLY A 225 -11.74 5.35 -7.81
CA GLY A 225 -12.19 6.32 -8.81
C GLY A 225 -13.70 6.47 -8.88
N ASP A 226 -14.16 7.34 -9.77
CA ASP A 226 -15.58 7.54 -10.10
C ASP A 226 -16.00 6.91 -11.44
N GLY A 227 -15.06 6.25 -12.12
CA GLY A 227 -15.21 5.63 -13.43
C GLY A 227 -14.69 6.48 -14.60
N ALA A 228 -14.49 7.79 -14.37
CA ALA A 228 -13.86 8.70 -15.32
C ALA A 228 -12.46 9.12 -14.87
N THR A 229 -12.24 9.28 -13.57
CA THR A 229 -10.96 9.67 -12.97
C THR A 229 -10.57 8.67 -11.90
N ALA A 230 -9.31 8.23 -11.93
CA ALA A 230 -8.70 7.51 -10.82
C ALA A 230 -8.01 8.49 -9.86
N TYR A 231 -8.00 8.18 -8.57
CA TYR A 231 -7.48 9.08 -7.54
C TYR A 231 -6.17 8.58 -6.94
N LYS A 232 -5.45 9.50 -6.27
CA LYS A 232 -4.22 9.22 -5.52
C LYS A 232 -4.36 9.53 -4.03
N ASP A 233 -5.40 10.23 -3.61
CA ASP A 233 -5.54 10.72 -2.25
C ASP A 233 -5.68 9.59 -1.23
N PHE A 234 -5.25 9.86 -0.01
CA PHE A 234 -5.43 9.00 1.16
C PHE A 234 -5.87 9.80 2.38
N GLY A 235 -6.66 9.16 3.23
CA GLY A 235 -7.00 9.64 4.55
C GLY A 235 -6.74 8.58 5.61
N GLU A 236 -6.37 9.03 6.81
CA GLU A 236 -6.29 8.21 8.02
C GLU A 236 -7.52 8.47 8.90
N TYR A 237 -8.21 7.42 9.29
CA TYR A 237 -9.33 7.42 10.18
C TYR A 237 -8.90 7.07 11.61
N ASN A 238 -9.26 7.95 12.55
CA ASN A 238 -9.11 7.71 13.96
C ASN A 238 -10.46 7.29 14.60
N PRO A 239 -10.63 6.01 14.99
CA PRO A 239 -11.88 5.54 15.58
C PRO A 239 -12.17 6.12 16.98
N ALA A 240 -11.15 6.60 17.70
CA ALA A 240 -11.32 7.18 19.03
C ALA A 240 -11.96 8.58 19.00
N THR A 241 -11.74 9.34 17.92
CA THR A 241 -12.24 10.70 17.75
C THR A 241 -13.27 10.83 16.65
N ASP A 242 -13.49 9.78 15.86
CA ASP A 242 -14.34 9.78 14.67
C ASP A 242 -13.96 10.90 13.68
N THR A 243 -12.67 10.97 13.35
CA THR A 243 -12.10 12.00 12.47
C THR A 243 -11.22 11.40 11.39
N TRP A 244 -11.23 12.03 10.22
CA TRP A 244 -10.27 11.78 9.15
C TRP A 244 -9.19 12.85 9.11
N THR A 245 -7.94 12.43 8.97
CA THR A 245 -6.79 13.30 8.71
C THR A 245 -6.29 13.03 7.30
N PRO A 246 -6.27 14.03 6.40
CA PRO A 246 -5.68 13.88 5.08
C PRO A 246 -4.23 13.43 5.18
N LYS A 247 -3.83 12.49 4.33
CA LYS A 247 -2.46 12.03 4.18
C LYS A 247 -1.97 12.38 2.79
N VAL A 248 -0.66 12.22 2.58
CA VAL A 248 -0.07 12.42 1.27
C VAL A 248 -0.70 11.49 0.23
N ASP A 249 -0.75 12.00 -1.00
CA ASP A 249 -1.15 11.21 -2.15
C ASP A 249 -0.21 10.04 -2.36
N PHE A 250 -0.78 8.93 -2.81
CA PHE A 250 -0.06 7.76 -3.29
C PHE A 250 0.93 8.16 -4.38
N GLU A 251 2.18 7.74 -4.25
CA GLU A 251 3.27 8.17 -5.13
C GLU A 251 3.15 7.57 -6.54
N GLY A 252 2.79 6.30 -6.64
CA GLY A 252 2.55 5.62 -7.91
C GLY A 252 1.39 6.22 -8.71
N ALA A 253 1.18 5.76 -9.94
CA ALA A 253 0.06 6.21 -10.78
C ALA A 253 -1.32 6.11 -10.08
N ALA A 254 -2.23 7.03 -10.38
CA ALA A 254 -3.61 6.97 -9.91
C ALA A 254 -4.32 5.71 -10.43
N ARG A 255 -5.00 4.98 -9.55
CA ARG A 255 -5.61 3.69 -9.90
C ARG A 255 -6.72 3.28 -8.93
N GLY A 256 -7.61 2.41 -9.41
CA GLY A 256 -8.61 1.72 -8.59
C GLY A 256 -8.52 0.21 -8.70
N LEU A 257 -9.32 -0.50 -7.90
CA LEU A 257 -9.36 -1.96 -7.82
C LEU A 257 -7.95 -2.55 -7.56
N ALA A 258 -7.12 -1.78 -6.85
CA ALA A 258 -5.81 -2.19 -6.38
C ALA A 258 -5.95 -3.04 -5.10
N VAL A 259 -4.88 -3.73 -4.75
CA VAL A 259 -4.79 -4.49 -3.50
C VAL A 259 -4.19 -3.60 -2.43
N GLY A 260 -4.77 -3.66 -1.22
CA GLY A 260 -4.17 -3.09 -0.01
C GLY A 260 -4.26 -4.05 1.17
N PHE A 261 -3.20 -4.12 1.96
CA PHE A 261 -3.16 -4.83 3.24
C PHE A 261 -2.03 -4.26 4.09
N SER A 262 -1.92 -4.71 5.35
CA SER A 262 -0.87 -4.26 6.26
C SER A 262 0.02 -5.42 6.70
N ILE A 263 1.31 -5.14 6.85
CA ILE A 263 2.27 -6.05 7.51
C ILE A 263 2.93 -5.26 8.64
N GLY A 264 2.66 -5.65 9.89
CA GLY A 264 3.09 -4.87 11.06
C GLY A 264 2.47 -3.46 11.04
N SER A 265 3.29 -2.44 11.29
CA SER A 265 2.92 -1.01 11.29
C SER A 265 3.04 -0.36 9.91
N LYS A 266 2.93 -1.13 8.82
CA LYS A 266 3.14 -0.66 7.45
C LYS A 266 2.01 -1.11 6.54
N GLY A 267 1.53 -0.18 5.72
CA GLY A 267 0.59 -0.46 4.64
C GLY A 267 1.33 -0.94 3.40
N TYR A 268 0.68 -1.76 2.59
CA TYR A 268 1.20 -2.23 1.31
C TYR A 268 0.12 -2.10 0.26
N ILE A 269 0.49 -1.50 -0.87
CA ILE A 269 -0.42 -1.18 -1.97
C ILE A 269 0.24 -1.64 -3.26
N GLY A 270 -0.50 -2.35 -4.10
CA GLY A 270 -0.03 -2.59 -5.46
C GLY A 270 -1.11 -3.11 -6.37
N LEU A 271 -0.69 -3.50 -7.58
CA LEU A 271 -1.62 -3.88 -8.63
C LEU A 271 -2.59 -2.72 -8.96
N GLY A 272 -3.73 -3.05 -9.56
CA GLY A 272 -4.81 -2.12 -9.86
C GLY A 272 -4.85 -1.67 -11.31
N LEU A 273 -5.88 -0.90 -11.62
CA LEU A 273 -6.19 -0.40 -12.95
C LEU A 273 -6.14 1.12 -12.95
N SER A 274 -5.33 1.68 -13.84
CA SER A 274 -5.46 3.06 -14.31
C SER A 274 -6.14 3.07 -15.68
N GLU A 275 -6.42 4.26 -16.22
CA GLU A 275 -6.99 4.42 -17.56
C GLU A 275 -6.14 3.74 -18.66
N THR A 276 -4.83 3.69 -18.47
CA THR A 276 -3.88 3.29 -19.51
C THR A 276 -3.16 1.97 -19.21
N ALA A 277 -3.19 1.48 -17.97
CA ALA A 277 -2.38 0.34 -17.58
C ALA A 277 -3.00 -0.53 -16.49
N LYS A 278 -2.61 -1.81 -16.52
CA LYS A 278 -2.76 -2.74 -15.41
C LYS A 278 -1.42 -2.84 -14.72
N HIS A 279 -1.43 -2.60 -13.44
CA HIS A 279 -0.23 -2.36 -12.65
C HIS A 279 0.32 -3.65 -12.08
N LYS A 280 1.65 -3.74 -11.99
CA LYS A 280 2.38 -4.79 -11.24
C LYS A 280 3.36 -4.21 -10.23
N ASP A 281 3.49 -2.88 -10.17
CA ASP A 281 4.25 -2.21 -9.13
C ASP A 281 3.59 -2.44 -7.76
N PHE A 282 4.45 -2.46 -6.74
CA PHE A 282 4.10 -2.75 -5.36
C PHE A 282 4.85 -1.76 -4.47
N TRP A 283 4.14 -1.21 -3.49
CA TRP A 283 4.59 -0.09 -2.70
C TRP A 283 4.34 -0.38 -1.23
N GLN A 284 5.33 -0.10 -0.39
CA GLN A 284 5.14 0.00 1.04
C GLN A 284 4.78 1.45 1.36
N TYR A 285 3.74 1.63 2.16
CA TYR A 285 3.30 2.91 2.69
C TYR A 285 3.60 2.96 4.19
N ASP A 286 4.35 3.99 4.60
CA ASP A 286 4.69 4.25 5.99
C ASP A 286 4.50 5.75 6.27
N PRO A 287 3.42 6.15 6.95
CA PRO A 287 3.13 7.55 7.23
C PRO A 287 4.10 8.16 8.26
N ASN A 288 4.91 7.35 8.94
CA ASN A 288 5.92 7.82 9.89
C ASN A 288 7.32 7.88 9.25
N LEU A 289 7.43 7.63 7.94
CA LEU A 289 8.70 7.64 7.25
C LEU A 289 9.32 9.04 7.22
N ASP A 290 10.39 9.25 7.98
CA ASP A 290 11.19 10.46 7.87
C ASP A 290 12.18 10.36 6.70
N LYS A 291 12.20 11.38 5.84
CA LYS A 291 13.17 11.52 4.75
C LYS A 291 13.81 12.91 4.73
N THR A 292 13.60 13.71 5.77
CA THR A 292 14.22 15.03 5.90
C THR A 292 15.51 14.87 6.69
N PRO A 293 16.68 14.99 6.04
CA PRO A 293 17.94 14.88 6.75
C PRO A 293 18.09 15.96 7.82
N ASP A 294 18.86 15.66 8.86
CA ASP A 294 19.35 16.70 9.75
C ASP A 294 20.30 17.64 8.98
N PRO A 295 20.38 18.93 9.36
CA PRO A 295 21.36 19.85 8.80
C PRO A 295 22.79 19.32 8.95
N PHE A 296 23.54 19.35 7.85
CA PHE A 296 24.97 19.05 7.82
C PHE A 296 25.76 20.28 7.42
N THR A 297 27.05 20.30 7.76
CA THR A 297 27.94 21.40 7.37
C THR A 297 29.32 20.93 6.90
N PHE A 298 29.82 21.58 5.86
CA PHE A 298 31.20 21.55 5.44
C PHE A 298 31.97 22.69 6.08
N VAL A 299 33.25 22.45 6.33
CA VAL A 299 34.18 23.45 6.81
C VAL A 299 34.91 24.04 5.62
N ASP A 300 34.63 25.30 5.32
CA ASP A 300 35.29 26.05 4.27
C ASP A 300 36.81 26.08 4.48
N GLN A 301 37.55 26.08 3.37
CA GLN A 301 39.00 26.15 3.39
C GLN A 301 39.50 27.43 2.75
N THR A 302 40.45 28.08 3.41
CA THR A 302 41.08 29.32 2.97
C THR A 302 42.60 29.12 2.83
N GLU A 303 43.25 30.03 2.11
CA GLU A 303 44.71 30.01 1.90
C GLU A 303 45.19 28.73 1.20
N VAL A 304 44.39 28.25 0.25
CA VAL A 304 44.67 27.02 -0.50
C VAL A 304 45.53 27.33 -1.72
N ASP A 305 46.51 26.47 -2.00
CA ASP A 305 47.29 26.50 -3.24
C ASP A 305 46.39 26.43 -4.50
N TRP A 306 46.81 27.08 -5.58
CA TRP A 306 46.05 27.16 -6.82
C TRP A 306 45.96 25.84 -7.58
N ASN A 307 44.85 25.61 -8.28
CA ASN A 307 44.61 24.41 -9.09
C ASN A 307 44.84 23.10 -8.31
N ARG A 308 44.48 23.09 -7.03
CA ARG A 308 44.56 21.90 -6.18
C ARG A 308 43.19 21.29 -6.00
N THR A 309 43.16 19.97 -6.07
CA THR A 309 41.98 19.21 -5.66
C THR A 309 41.92 19.18 -4.14
N ILE A 310 40.82 19.68 -3.58
CA ILE A 310 40.57 19.78 -2.15
C ILE A 310 39.40 18.90 -1.77
N THR A 311 39.55 18.20 -0.64
CA THR A 311 38.50 17.37 -0.05
C THR A 311 38.02 18.01 1.25
N SER A 312 36.71 18.04 1.46
CA SER A 312 36.08 18.57 2.67
C SER A 312 36.30 17.67 3.88
N ASN A 313 35.83 18.10 5.05
CA ASN A 313 35.52 17.19 6.15
C ASN A 313 34.45 16.16 5.73
N THR A 314 34.43 15.03 6.43
CA THR A 314 33.36 14.03 6.31
C THR A 314 32.15 14.46 7.11
N ILE A 315 30.96 14.37 6.51
CA ILE A 315 29.67 14.46 7.20
C ILE A 315 29.07 13.07 7.32
N THR A 316 28.17 12.88 8.29
CA THR A 316 27.36 11.67 8.42
C THR A 316 25.91 12.05 8.18
N VAL A 317 25.24 11.34 7.28
CA VAL A 317 23.81 11.56 7.01
C VAL A 317 23.02 11.08 8.23
N SER A 318 22.20 11.95 8.82
CA SER A 318 21.31 11.63 9.93
C SER A 318 19.89 12.16 9.71
N GLY A 319 18.93 11.72 10.53
CA GLY A 319 17.55 12.22 10.52
C GLY A 319 16.61 11.54 9.50
N VAL A 320 17.06 10.49 8.81
CA VAL A 320 16.25 9.80 7.78
C VAL A 320 15.97 8.34 8.14
N ASP A 321 14.80 7.84 7.77
CA ASP A 321 14.36 6.45 7.95
C ASP A 321 14.31 5.65 6.63
N ALA A 322 14.65 6.29 5.51
CA ALA A 322 14.77 5.68 4.19
C ALA A 322 15.85 6.36 3.34
N SER A 323 16.18 5.75 2.20
CA SER A 323 17.12 6.33 1.24
C SER A 323 16.64 7.68 0.71
N VAL A 324 17.55 8.64 0.64
CA VAL A 324 17.31 10.02 0.17
C VAL A 324 18.24 10.32 -1.00
N VAL A 325 17.75 11.07 -1.98
CA VAL A 325 18.55 11.49 -3.14
C VAL A 325 19.65 12.45 -2.69
N ILE A 326 20.84 12.26 -3.24
CA ILE A 326 22.00 13.15 -3.09
C ILE A 326 22.43 13.66 -4.48
N SER A 327 22.76 14.94 -4.58
CA SER A 327 23.27 15.57 -5.79
C SER A 327 24.28 16.66 -5.47
N ILE A 328 25.09 17.07 -6.45
CA ILE A 328 26.11 18.09 -6.26
C ILE A 328 26.21 19.02 -7.47
N THR A 329 26.51 20.30 -7.22
CA THR A 329 26.89 21.27 -8.25
C THR A 329 28.27 21.85 -7.93
N GLY A 330 29.14 22.03 -8.93
CA GLY A 330 30.46 22.65 -8.74
C GLY A 330 31.56 21.71 -8.20
N GLY A 331 31.26 20.42 -7.98
CA GLY A 331 32.23 19.45 -7.48
C GLY A 331 31.85 18.00 -7.76
N THR A 332 32.46 17.11 -6.98
CA THR A 332 32.14 15.67 -6.91
C THR A 332 31.98 15.25 -5.45
N TYR A 333 31.20 14.23 -5.15
CA TYR A 333 31.08 13.66 -3.81
C TYR A 333 31.43 12.17 -3.80
N SER A 334 31.76 11.64 -2.63
CA SER A 334 31.97 10.22 -2.37
C SER A 334 31.10 9.78 -1.20
N ILE A 335 30.47 8.61 -1.31
CA ILE A 335 29.67 7.97 -0.26
C ILE A 335 30.49 6.80 0.32
N ASN A 336 30.64 6.73 1.64
CA ASN A 336 31.32 5.65 2.35
C ASN A 336 32.74 5.35 1.84
N GLY A 337 33.45 6.38 1.37
CA GLY A 337 34.79 6.26 0.82
C GLY A 337 34.88 5.61 -0.57
N GLY A 338 33.76 5.51 -1.29
CA GLY A 338 33.72 5.04 -2.69
C GLY A 338 34.30 6.05 -3.69
N ASP A 339 34.12 5.78 -4.97
CA ASP A 339 34.57 6.68 -6.05
C ASP A 339 33.83 8.02 -6.02
N TYR A 340 34.54 9.08 -6.42
CA TYR A 340 33.95 10.41 -6.52
C TYR A 340 33.13 10.56 -7.81
N THR A 341 31.91 11.06 -7.69
CA THR A 341 30.97 11.26 -8.80
C THR A 341 30.29 12.63 -8.72
N SER A 342 29.79 13.11 -9.84
CA SER A 342 28.87 14.26 -9.93
C SER A 342 27.44 13.86 -10.31
N GLU A 343 27.21 12.57 -10.59
CA GLU A 343 25.89 12.05 -10.92
C GLU A 343 25.01 11.96 -9.66
N ASP A 344 23.70 12.09 -9.84
CA ASP A 344 22.73 11.89 -8.78
C ASP A 344 22.82 10.47 -8.20
N GLY A 345 22.66 10.36 -6.88
CA GLY A 345 22.76 9.09 -6.15
C GLY A 345 21.74 8.99 -5.02
N THR A 346 21.94 8.00 -4.15
CA THR A 346 21.13 7.84 -2.94
C THR A 346 22.00 7.55 -1.72
N VAL A 347 21.67 8.16 -0.58
CA VAL A 347 22.29 7.92 0.73
C VAL A 347 21.25 7.45 1.74
N ASN A 348 21.70 6.73 2.76
CA ASN A 348 20.92 6.25 3.90
C ASN A 348 21.43 6.86 5.20
N ASN A 349 20.62 6.75 6.26
CA ASN A 349 21.04 7.11 7.61
C ASN A 349 22.32 6.39 8.00
N GLY A 350 23.30 7.14 8.50
CA GLY A 350 24.63 6.65 8.86
C GLY A 350 25.65 6.59 7.72
N ASP A 351 25.26 6.84 6.47
CA ASP A 351 26.22 6.96 5.37
C ASP A 351 27.14 8.17 5.61
N THR A 352 28.41 8.02 5.24
CA THR A 352 29.40 9.10 5.33
C THR A 352 29.62 9.72 3.96
N VAL A 353 29.71 11.06 3.91
CA VAL A 353 29.89 11.79 2.64
C VAL A 353 31.05 12.78 2.73
N THR A 354 31.87 12.84 1.68
CA THR A 354 32.88 13.87 1.47
C THR A 354 32.71 14.53 0.12
N VAL A 355 32.96 15.83 0.05
CA VAL A 355 32.92 16.63 -1.19
C VAL A 355 34.33 16.95 -1.65
N ARG A 356 34.51 17.01 -2.97
CA ARG A 356 35.77 17.34 -3.61
C ARG A 356 35.57 18.30 -4.77
N GLN A 357 36.36 19.37 -4.77
CA GLN A 357 36.40 20.38 -5.84
C GLN A 357 37.84 20.83 -6.12
N THR A 358 38.03 21.65 -7.15
CA THR A 358 39.34 22.20 -7.51
C THR A 358 39.39 23.68 -7.18
N SER A 359 40.41 24.11 -6.41
CA SER A 359 40.64 25.50 -6.06
C SER A 359 40.92 26.38 -7.27
N SER A 360 40.59 27.67 -7.18
CA SER A 360 40.79 28.64 -8.27
C SER A 360 42.25 28.69 -8.76
N SER A 361 42.43 29.08 -10.01
CA SER A 361 43.75 29.44 -10.56
C SER A 361 44.13 30.90 -10.28
N VAL A 362 43.26 31.66 -9.60
CA VAL A 362 43.34 33.11 -9.42
C VAL A 362 43.40 33.44 -7.94
N PHE A 363 44.39 34.23 -7.53
CA PHE A 363 44.56 34.68 -6.15
C PHE A 363 43.29 35.32 -5.58
N HIS A 364 42.98 35.02 -4.32
CA HIS A 364 41.85 35.59 -3.57
C HIS A 364 40.49 35.32 -4.24
N THR A 365 40.36 34.16 -4.88
CA THR A 365 39.11 33.74 -5.55
C THR A 365 38.58 32.47 -4.90
N THR A 366 37.27 32.45 -4.67
CA THR A 366 36.54 31.32 -4.08
C THR A 366 35.91 30.46 -5.17
N THR A 367 35.99 29.13 -5.00
CA THR A 367 35.22 28.14 -5.75
C THR A 367 34.27 27.41 -4.79
N ASP A 368 33.07 27.11 -5.28
CA ASP A 368 32.01 26.52 -4.48
C ASP A 368 31.58 25.17 -5.05
N ALA A 369 31.36 24.22 -4.12
CA ALA A 369 30.69 22.97 -4.40
C ALA A 369 29.50 22.82 -3.44
N GLU A 370 28.29 22.94 -3.97
CA GLU A 370 27.05 22.80 -3.21
C GLU A 370 26.57 21.35 -3.29
N LEU A 371 26.47 20.69 -2.13
CA LEU A 371 25.90 19.35 -2.00
C LEU A 371 24.48 19.45 -1.45
N THR A 372 23.55 18.75 -2.07
CA THR A 372 22.16 18.64 -1.63
C THR A 372 21.83 17.20 -1.27
N ILE A 373 21.26 16.97 -0.09
CA ILE A 373 20.68 15.70 0.34
C ILE A 373 19.21 15.96 0.67
N GLY A 374 18.30 15.41 -0.14
CA GLY A 374 16.87 15.68 0.00
C GLY A 374 16.53 17.15 -0.18
N ASP A 375 16.06 17.79 0.88
CA ASP A 375 15.72 19.22 0.95
C ASP A 375 16.73 20.08 1.72
N ILE A 376 17.85 19.48 2.16
CA ILE A 376 18.93 20.15 2.89
C ILE A 376 20.15 20.27 1.96
N SER A 377 20.73 21.46 1.87
CA SER A 377 22.01 21.68 1.19
C SER A 377 23.00 22.43 2.06
N ASP A 378 24.28 22.24 1.75
CA ASP A 378 25.35 23.09 2.24
C ASP A 378 26.43 23.26 1.16
N THR A 379 27.14 24.39 1.22
CA THR A 379 28.19 24.72 0.26
C THR A 379 29.56 24.56 0.89
N PHE A 380 30.40 23.75 0.27
CA PHE A 380 31.83 23.73 0.58
C PHE A 380 32.53 24.80 -0.25
N SER A 381 33.07 25.84 0.39
CA SER A 381 33.82 26.91 -0.27
C SER A 381 35.33 26.76 -0.08
N VAL A 382 36.08 26.98 -1.16
CA VAL A 382 37.55 26.91 -1.17
C VAL A 382 38.11 28.23 -1.72
N THR A 383 38.91 28.93 -0.92
CA THR A 383 39.51 30.23 -1.27
C THR A 383 41.04 30.14 -1.36
N THR A 384 41.58 30.76 -2.42
CA THR A 384 42.99 30.73 -2.82
C THR A 384 43.80 31.99 -2.51
#